data_AF-A0A5P6PDE5-F1
#
_entry.id   AF-A0A5P6PDE5-F1
#
_cell.length_a   1.000
_cell.length_b   1.000
_cell.length_c   1.000
_cell.angle_alpha   90.00
_cell.angle_beta   90.00
_cell.angle_gamma   90.00
#
_symmetry.space_group_name_H-M   'P 1'
#
loop_
_entity.id
_entity.type
_entity.pdbx_description
1 polymer ?
#
loop_
_entity_poly.entity_id
_entity_poly.type
_entity_poly.pdbx_seq_one_letter_code
_entity_poly.pdbx_strand_id
1 'polypeptide(L)'
;MTVQTDGAPTGAAFDLANAGYTEMPDTDREREDQSIGSDSTSLRDAADRRSRSQPEIVVRQYTNSEGKPAAANEAVTLARAARDYASATAGDRQIAESESSEALAARIDALRAEVAASDPDAPEFYGFEQPEASVGRDEDIEAPTNTTTDQAKRSTELDPDLERLMMHPQVRLALEEKIGEVERARRSYADGLDAAMQIAQVSFVSQFPELAGLPPERLPEALAQIAQQDPAKLARIQAIVTGSEQLRARQNDEAQRTAEASRRDFQTYAKAEDARLETLLKEETRDVRQAVAQEIMSSAKASGIEPDELRRLFDSEPLMRNATFQRMMYDAGKYRLMMKARDAAVAKSVPPVMRPGMAATRSEREQSDMRSLNARLSNSGDLKDAVALYQARKTGRR
;
A
#
# COMPACT_ATOMS: atom_id res chain seq x y z
N MET A 1 -1.96 -68.93 5.93
CA MET A 1 -0.54 -69.14 6.28
C MET A 1 0.03 -67.79 6.62
N THR A 2 0.39 -67.61 7.89
CA THR A 2 0.97 -66.40 8.46
C THR A 2 2.37 -66.19 7.91
N VAL A 3 2.57 -65.14 7.11
CA VAL A 3 3.90 -64.69 6.74
C VAL A 3 4.45 -63.91 7.93
N GLN A 4 5.29 -64.57 8.72
CA GLN A 4 6.26 -63.90 9.57
C GLN A 4 7.11 -62.97 8.69
N THR A 5 6.99 -61.67 8.90
CA THR A 5 8.06 -60.72 8.56
C THR A 5 8.64 -60.23 9.86
N ASP A 6 9.44 -61.09 10.47
CA ASP A 6 10.42 -60.73 11.49
C ASP A 6 11.52 -59.91 10.81
N GLY A 7 11.25 -58.62 10.67
CA GLY A 7 12.27 -57.60 10.51
C GLY A 7 11.93 -56.52 11.51
N ALA A 8 12.52 -56.58 12.71
CA ALA A 8 12.37 -55.48 13.66
C ALA A 8 12.70 -54.18 12.90
N PRO A 9 11.80 -53.17 12.91
CA PRO A 9 12.11 -51.89 12.30
C PRO A 9 13.42 -51.41 12.94
N THR A 10 14.31 -50.79 12.17
CA THR A 10 15.55 -50.19 12.69
C THR A 10 15.65 -48.76 12.14
N GLY A 11 16.22 -47.82 12.90
CA GLY A 11 16.30 -46.40 12.51
C GLY A 11 14.99 -45.63 12.74
N ALA A 12 14.70 -44.61 11.92
CA ALA A 12 13.57 -43.69 12.17
C ALA A 12 12.21 -44.40 12.30
N ALA A 13 11.98 -45.49 11.56
CA ALA A 13 10.78 -46.32 11.72
C ALA A 13 10.74 -47.11 13.04
N PHE A 14 11.91 -47.48 13.60
CA PHE A 14 12.04 -48.06 14.95
C PHE A 14 11.85 -47.01 16.04
N ASP A 15 12.40 -45.81 15.85
CA ASP A 15 12.22 -44.70 16.77
C ASP A 15 10.75 -44.25 16.79
N LEU A 16 10.09 -44.25 15.62
CA LEU A 16 8.65 -44.01 15.48
C LEU A 16 7.82 -45.16 16.06
N ALA A 17 8.17 -46.42 15.81
CA ALA A 17 7.48 -47.57 16.40
C ALA A 17 7.67 -47.65 17.93
N ASN A 18 8.87 -47.38 18.46
CA ASN A 18 9.15 -47.28 19.90
C ASN A 18 8.50 -46.07 20.56
N ALA A 19 8.31 -44.98 19.81
CA ALA A 19 7.51 -43.84 20.25
C ALA A 19 5.99 -44.09 20.12
N GLY A 20 5.55 -45.27 19.63
CA GLY A 20 4.15 -45.70 19.58
C GLY A 20 3.40 -45.42 18.28
N TYR A 21 4.10 -45.12 17.18
CA TYR A 21 3.50 -44.82 15.87
C TYR A 21 3.42 -46.05 14.96
N THR A 22 2.31 -46.18 14.22
CA THR A 22 2.03 -47.22 13.22
C THR A 22 2.02 -46.63 11.82
N GLU A 23 2.53 -47.37 10.84
CA GLU A 23 2.56 -46.95 9.42
C GLU A 23 1.13 -46.86 8.84
N MET A 24 0.84 -45.78 8.11
CA MET A 24 -0.49 -45.42 7.63
C MET A 24 -0.72 -45.93 6.20
N PRO A 25 -1.89 -46.52 5.87
CA PRO A 25 -2.18 -47.04 4.55
C PRO A 25 -2.53 -45.97 3.51
N ASP A 26 -2.11 -46.27 2.28
CA ASP A 26 -2.10 -45.47 1.05
C ASP A 26 -3.51 -45.24 0.42
N THR A 27 -3.78 -44.07 -0.17
CA THR A 27 -5.15 -43.70 -0.65
C THR A 27 -5.26 -43.04 -2.04
N ASP A 28 -4.17 -42.88 -2.81
CA ASP A 28 -4.24 -42.29 -4.16
C ASP A 28 -4.94 -43.17 -5.22
N ARG A 29 -5.51 -44.31 -4.84
CA ARG A 29 -5.81 -45.35 -5.83
C ARG A 29 -7.09 -45.16 -6.63
N GLU A 30 -8.01 -44.27 -6.25
CA GLU A 30 -9.31 -44.17 -6.94
C GLU A 30 -9.84 -42.73 -7.10
N ARG A 31 -9.38 -42.07 -8.16
CA ARG A 31 -10.23 -41.31 -9.10
C ARG A 31 -10.75 -39.95 -8.63
N GLU A 32 -9.99 -38.96 -9.07
CA GLU A 32 -10.34 -37.57 -9.34
C GLU A 32 -11.36 -37.39 -10.50
N ASP A 33 -12.25 -38.35 -10.72
CA ASP A 33 -13.27 -38.28 -11.77
C ASP A 33 -14.49 -37.43 -11.31
N GLN A 34 -14.50 -36.16 -11.78
CA GLN A 34 -15.66 -35.53 -12.47
C GLN A 34 -16.49 -34.41 -11.76
N SER A 35 -16.76 -33.37 -12.59
CA SER A 35 -17.62 -32.16 -12.60
C SER A 35 -18.33 -31.57 -11.35
N ILE A 36 -18.03 -30.29 -11.05
CA ILE A 36 -18.63 -29.40 -10.01
C ILE A 36 -19.69 -28.49 -10.67
N GLY A 37 -20.91 -28.42 -10.14
CA GLY A 37 -22.02 -27.61 -10.67
C GLY A 37 -22.70 -26.76 -9.59
N SER A 38 -22.90 -25.46 -9.84
CA SER A 38 -23.07 -24.30 -8.93
C SER A 38 -24.07 -24.28 -7.74
N ASP A 39 -24.37 -25.39 -7.06
CA ASP A 39 -25.19 -25.40 -5.84
C ASP A 39 -24.33 -25.31 -4.55
N SER A 40 -24.90 -25.19 -3.35
CA SER A 40 -24.10 -25.16 -2.08
C SER A 40 -23.32 -26.46 -1.79
N THR A 41 -23.71 -27.56 -2.43
CA THR A 41 -22.95 -28.80 -2.62
C THR A 41 -21.71 -28.58 -3.52
N SER A 42 -21.84 -27.70 -4.50
CA SER A 42 -20.85 -27.11 -5.41
C SER A 42 -19.55 -26.61 -4.79
N LEU A 43 -19.76 -25.80 -3.75
CA LEU A 43 -18.73 -25.14 -2.95
C LEU A 43 -18.07 -26.11 -1.96
N ARG A 44 -18.79 -27.14 -1.50
CA ARG A 44 -18.23 -28.22 -0.68
C ARG A 44 -17.34 -29.14 -1.52
N ASP A 45 -17.74 -29.44 -2.76
CA ASP A 45 -16.89 -30.13 -3.74
C ASP A 45 -15.70 -29.28 -4.19
N ALA A 46 -15.85 -27.96 -4.35
CA ALA A 46 -14.72 -27.08 -4.66
C ALA A 46 -13.70 -27.01 -3.52
N ALA A 47 -14.17 -27.05 -2.26
CA ALA A 47 -13.33 -27.16 -1.08
C ALA A 47 -12.66 -28.55 -0.96
N ASP A 48 -13.37 -29.63 -1.30
CA ASP A 48 -12.79 -30.99 -1.35
C ASP A 48 -11.82 -31.18 -2.54
N ARG A 49 -11.99 -30.49 -3.68
CA ARG A 49 -10.99 -30.48 -4.78
C ARG A 49 -9.71 -29.76 -4.39
N ARG A 50 -9.83 -28.64 -3.66
CA ARG A 50 -8.67 -27.93 -3.11
C ARG A 50 -7.96 -28.71 -2.00
N SER A 51 -8.66 -29.63 -1.31
CA SER A 51 -8.04 -30.55 -0.34
C SER A 51 -7.47 -31.82 -0.99
N ARG A 52 -7.90 -32.16 -2.22
CA ARG A 52 -7.43 -33.31 -3.01
C ARG A 52 -6.32 -33.02 -4.02
N SER A 53 -6.04 -31.77 -4.38
CA SER A 53 -4.75 -31.44 -5.00
C SER A 53 -3.66 -31.50 -3.92
N GLN A 54 -3.40 -32.72 -3.43
CA GLN A 54 -2.18 -32.95 -2.70
C GLN A 54 -1.07 -32.66 -3.69
N PRO A 55 -0.11 -31.78 -3.34
CA PRO A 55 1.00 -31.50 -4.22
C PRO A 55 1.62 -32.84 -4.62
N GLU A 56 1.79 -33.05 -5.93
CA GLU A 56 2.45 -34.24 -6.45
C GLU A 56 3.70 -34.49 -5.60
N ILE A 57 3.73 -35.62 -4.90
CA ILE A 57 4.84 -35.89 -3.98
C ILE A 57 6.04 -36.20 -4.86
N VAL A 58 6.81 -35.16 -5.15
CA VAL A 58 8.05 -35.28 -5.91
C VAL A 58 9.07 -35.98 -5.02
N VAL A 59 9.19 -37.31 -5.18
CA VAL A 59 10.21 -38.10 -4.50
C VAL A 59 11.55 -37.81 -5.17
N ARG A 60 12.43 -37.10 -4.45
CA ARG A 60 13.78 -36.78 -4.92
C ARG A 60 14.79 -37.79 -4.40
N GLN A 61 15.47 -38.46 -5.32
CA GLN A 61 16.53 -39.40 -5.01
C GLN A 61 17.88 -38.85 -5.45
N TYR A 62 18.89 -38.97 -4.59
CA TYR A 62 20.28 -38.68 -4.98
C TYR A 62 20.78 -39.78 -5.93
N THR A 63 21.33 -39.36 -7.06
CA THR A 63 21.99 -40.24 -8.03
C THR A 63 23.50 -40.00 -8.04
N ASN A 64 24.26 -41.02 -8.39
CA ASN A 64 25.70 -40.93 -8.61
C ASN A 64 26.01 -40.38 -10.03
N SER A 65 27.29 -40.24 -10.35
CA SER A 65 27.73 -39.75 -11.67
C SER A 65 27.34 -40.64 -12.86
N GLU A 66 26.95 -41.89 -12.61
CA GLU A 66 26.43 -42.81 -13.64
C GLU A 66 24.88 -42.77 -13.75
N GLY A 67 24.22 -41.90 -12.99
CA GLY A 67 22.76 -41.78 -12.95
C GLY A 67 22.05 -42.88 -12.15
N LYS A 68 22.79 -43.74 -11.45
CA LYS A 68 22.22 -44.78 -10.57
C LYS A 68 21.93 -44.20 -9.19
N PRO A 69 20.98 -44.76 -8.42
CA PRO A 69 20.77 -44.39 -7.02
C PRO A 69 22.09 -44.35 -6.24
N ALA A 70 22.29 -43.30 -5.44
CA ALA A 70 23.45 -43.20 -4.56
C ALA A 70 23.53 -44.45 -3.68
N ALA A 71 24.75 -44.96 -3.48
CA ALA A 71 24.94 -46.18 -2.73
C ALA A 71 24.45 -45.98 -1.28
N ALA A 72 23.81 -46.99 -0.68
CA ALA A 72 23.17 -46.86 0.63
C ALA A 72 24.12 -46.52 1.78
N ASN A 73 25.44 -46.66 1.56
CA ASN A 73 26.51 -46.31 2.49
C ASN A 73 27.07 -44.88 2.28
N GLU A 74 26.53 -44.09 1.35
CA GLU A 74 26.91 -42.71 1.10
C GLU A 74 25.88 -41.76 1.73
N ALA A 75 26.31 -40.93 2.68
CA ALA A 75 25.46 -39.93 3.30
C ALA A 75 25.71 -38.53 2.71
N VAL A 76 24.65 -37.78 2.47
CA VAL A 76 24.74 -36.37 2.06
C VAL A 76 24.89 -35.50 3.32
N THR A 77 25.86 -34.58 3.31
CA THR A 77 26.01 -33.63 4.43
C THR A 77 24.82 -32.68 4.49
N LEU A 78 24.44 -32.24 5.69
CA LEU A 78 23.31 -31.32 5.87
C LEU A 78 23.42 -30.05 5.01
N ALA A 79 24.62 -29.48 4.90
CA ALA A 79 24.88 -28.29 4.09
C ALA A 79 24.68 -28.53 2.59
N ARG A 80 25.06 -29.72 2.09
CA ARG A 80 24.81 -30.11 0.70
C ARG A 80 23.33 -30.38 0.48
N ALA A 81 22.68 -31.10 1.39
CA ALA A 81 21.25 -31.38 1.32
C ALA A 81 20.39 -30.10 1.30
N ALA A 82 20.74 -29.09 2.09
CA ALA A 82 20.05 -27.80 2.09
C ALA A 82 20.20 -27.05 0.76
N ARG A 83 21.41 -27.05 0.18
CA ARG A 83 21.67 -26.43 -1.13
C ARG A 83 20.95 -27.15 -2.26
N ASP A 84 21.01 -28.47 -2.26
CA ASP A 84 20.40 -29.32 -3.28
C ASP A 84 18.87 -29.20 -3.19
N TYR A 85 18.29 -29.16 -1.99
CA TYR A 85 16.87 -28.88 -1.76
C TYR A 85 16.46 -27.49 -2.26
N ALA A 86 17.20 -26.43 -1.92
CA ALA A 86 16.89 -25.07 -2.37
C ALA A 86 16.94 -24.93 -3.90
N SER A 87 17.94 -25.56 -4.54
CA SER A 87 18.06 -25.57 -6.01
C SER A 87 16.90 -26.32 -6.66
N ALA A 88 16.53 -27.46 -6.08
CA ALA A 88 15.36 -28.25 -6.44
C ALA A 88 14.05 -27.45 -6.35
N THR A 89 13.81 -26.76 -5.23
CA THR A 89 12.58 -25.97 -5.04
C THR A 89 12.51 -24.78 -5.98
N ALA A 90 13.65 -24.14 -6.27
CA ALA A 90 13.71 -23.05 -7.25
C ALA A 90 13.36 -23.54 -8.66
N GLY A 91 13.86 -24.72 -9.05
CA GLY A 91 13.52 -25.35 -10.33
C GLY A 91 12.04 -25.71 -10.45
N ASP A 92 11.46 -26.35 -9.43
CA ASP A 92 10.02 -26.68 -9.41
C ASP A 92 9.16 -25.44 -9.49
N ARG A 93 9.54 -24.39 -8.76
CA ARG A 93 8.84 -23.12 -8.81
C ARG A 93 8.87 -22.53 -10.21
N GLN A 94 10.02 -22.56 -10.88
CA GLN A 94 10.14 -22.07 -12.24
C GLN A 94 9.32 -22.91 -13.23
N ILE A 95 9.27 -24.23 -13.07
CA ILE A 95 8.45 -25.13 -13.88
C ILE A 95 6.96 -24.85 -13.65
N ALA A 96 6.53 -24.74 -12.39
CA ALA A 96 5.15 -24.39 -12.06
C ALA A 96 4.76 -22.99 -12.57
N GLU A 97 5.68 -22.03 -12.51
CA GLU A 97 5.50 -20.69 -13.06
C GLU A 97 5.45 -20.71 -14.61
N SER A 98 6.25 -21.53 -15.28
CA SER A 98 6.20 -21.69 -16.75
C SER A 98 4.95 -22.43 -17.20
N GLU A 99 4.58 -23.53 -16.54
CA GLU A 99 3.36 -24.29 -16.84
C GLU A 99 2.12 -23.44 -16.59
N SER A 100 2.09 -22.67 -15.49
CA SER A 100 0.99 -21.73 -15.26
C SER A 100 0.96 -20.59 -16.27
N SER A 101 2.13 -20.13 -16.76
CA SER A 101 2.21 -19.11 -17.81
C SER A 101 1.77 -19.63 -19.18
N GLU A 102 2.17 -20.84 -19.56
CA GLU A 102 1.74 -21.51 -20.80
C GLU A 102 0.25 -21.84 -20.77
N ALA A 103 -0.25 -22.39 -19.65
CA ALA A 103 -1.66 -22.65 -19.46
C ALA A 103 -2.49 -21.36 -19.47
N LEU A 104 -1.97 -20.27 -18.89
CA LEU A 104 -2.61 -18.96 -18.92
C LEU A 104 -2.59 -18.35 -20.32
N ALA A 105 -1.48 -18.47 -21.06
CA ALA A 105 -1.37 -18.05 -22.45
C ALA A 105 -2.38 -18.81 -23.33
N ALA A 106 -2.43 -20.15 -23.22
CA ALA A 106 -3.39 -20.98 -23.93
C ALA A 106 -4.84 -20.62 -23.58
N ARG A 107 -5.12 -20.29 -22.31
CA ARG A 107 -6.45 -19.85 -21.88
C ARG A 107 -6.80 -18.46 -22.42
N ILE A 108 -5.85 -17.54 -22.49
CA ILE A 108 -6.02 -16.23 -23.11
C ILE A 108 -6.27 -16.40 -24.61
N ASP A 109 -5.52 -17.25 -25.29
CA ASP A 109 -5.69 -17.51 -26.72
C ASP A 109 -7.04 -18.18 -27.01
N ALA A 110 -7.48 -19.11 -26.16
CA ALA A 110 -8.82 -19.68 -26.23
C ALA A 110 -9.92 -18.62 -26.05
N LEU A 111 -9.77 -17.70 -25.07
CA LEU A 111 -10.70 -16.60 -24.88
C LEU A 111 -10.70 -15.62 -26.06
N ARG A 112 -9.52 -15.32 -26.63
CA ARG A 112 -9.41 -14.50 -27.84
C ARG A 112 -10.10 -15.16 -29.02
N ALA A 113 -9.95 -16.47 -29.19
CA ALA A 113 -10.63 -17.24 -30.22
C ALA A 113 -12.15 -17.26 -30.03
N GLU A 114 -12.63 -17.42 -28.79
CA GLU A 114 -14.06 -17.39 -28.46
C GLU A 114 -14.68 -16.01 -28.72
N VAL A 115 -13.97 -14.94 -28.34
CA VAL A 115 -14.38 -13.56 -28.60
C VAL A 115 -14.39 -13.27 -30.10
N ALA A 116 -13.35 -13.66 -30.83
CA ALA A 116 -13.28 -13.50 -32.29
C ALA A 116 -14.38 -14.28 -33.03
N ALA A 117 -14.79 -15.45 -32.51
CA ALA A 117 -15.90 -16.22 -33.07
C ALA A 117 -17.27 -15.57 -32.81
N SER A 118 -17.39 -14.83 -31.70
CA SER A 118 -18.63 -14.15 -31.31
C SER A 118 -18.77 -12.76 -31.95
N ASP A 119 -17.65 -12.07 -32.14
CA ASP A 119 -17.56 -10.73 -32.73
C ASP A 119 -16.33 -10.64 -33.65
N PRO A 120 -16.53 -10.65 -34.99
CA PRO A 120 -15.44 -10.63 -35.95
C PRO A 120 -14.63 -9.33 -35.94
N ASP A 121 -15.17 -8.22 -35.41
CA ASP A 121 -14.47 -6.92 -35.35
C ASP A 121 -13.65 -6.76 -34.04
N ALA A 122 -13.82 -7.67 -33.08
CA ALA A 122 -13.13 -7.62 -31.79
C ALA A 122 -11.58 -7.62 -31.87
N PRO A 123 -10.91 -8.39 -32.76
CA PRO A 123 -9.45 -8.37 -32.85
C PRO A 123 -8.90 -6.99 -33.22
N GLU A 124 -9.56 -6.28 -34.14
CA GLU A 124 -9.19 -4.92 -34.54
C GLU A 124 -9.48 -3.93 -33.40
N PHE A 125 -10.62 -4.06 -32.74
CA PHE A 125 -11.01 -3.18 -31.63
C PHE A 125 -10.09 -3.30 -30.41
N TYR A 126 -9.71 -4.52 -30.03
CA TYR A 126 -8.86 -4.80 -28.87
C TYR A 126 -7.37 -4.90 -29.21
N GLY A 127 -7.01 -4.78 -30.49
CA GLY A 127 -5.63 -4.79 -30.95
C GLY A 127 -4.88 -6.09 -30.67
N PHE A 128 -5.58 -7.23 -30.66
CA PHE A 128 -4.92 -8.54 -30.62
C PHE A 128 -4.86 -9.13 -32.02
N GLU A 129 -3.67 -9.54 -32.43
CA GLU A 129 -3.47 -10.27 -33.68
C GLU A 129 -4.18 -11.63 -33.56
N GLN A 130 -5.06 -11.96 -34.50
CA GLN A 130 -5.58 -13.33 -34.58
C GLN A 130 -4.38 -14.25 -34.84
N PRO A 131 -4.23 -15.36 -34.09
CA PRO A 131 -3.19 -16.32 -34.41
C PRO A 131 -3.41 -16.76 -35.84
N GLU A 132 -2.50 -16.38 -36.73
CA GLU A 132 -2.61 -16.68 -38.15
C GLU A 132 -2.72 -18.20 -38.27
N ALA A 133 -3.90 -18.68 -38.65
CA ALA A 133 -4.06 -20.07 -39.05
C ALA A 133 -3.04 -20.29 -40.15
N SER A 134 -2.04 -21.13 -39.90
CA SER A 134 -0.91 -21.37 -40.78
C SER A 134 -1.40 -21.97 -42.11
N VAL A 135 -1.91 -21.13 -42.98
CA VAL A 135 -2.30 -21.43 -44.34
C VAL A 135 -1.26 -20.73 -45.18
N GLY A 136 -0.28 -21.51 -45.65
CA GLY A 136 0.79 -21.01 -46.49
C GLY A 136 0.23 -20.25 -47.68
N ARG A 137 0.57 -18.97 -47.75
CA ARG A 137 0.49 -18.19 -48.98
C ARG A 137 1.39 -16.97 -48.89
N ASP A 138 2.40 -16.98 -49.76
CA ASP A 138 3.03 -15.77 -50.28
C ASP A 138 1.94 -14.81 -50.76
N GLU A 139 1.97 -13.55 -50.30
CA GLU A 139 1.67 -12.36 -51.10
C GLU A 139 1.93 -11.06 -50.30
N ASP A 140 2.88 -10.29 -50.83
CA ASP A 140 3.06 -8.84 -50.82
C ASP A 140 2.42 -7.98 -49.70
N ILE A 141 3.29 -7.46 -48.82
CA ILE A 141 2.96 -6.44 -47.82
C ILE A 141 3.09 -5.04 -48.46
N GLU A 142 1.96 -4.43 -48.81
CA GLU A 142 1.82 -2.97 -48.88
C GLU A 142 1.40 -2.43 -47.51
N ALA A 143 2.22 -1.53 -46.97
CA ALA A 143 1.97 -0.86 -45.70
C ALA A 143 0.87 0.21 -45.81
N PRO A 144 -0.05 0.33 -44.82
CA PRO A 144 -0.80 1.56 -44.63
C PRO A 144 -0.26 2.38 -43.46
N THR A 145 -0.30 3.68 -43.73
CA THR A 145 0.17 4.83 -42.98
C THR A 145 -0.68 5.16 -41.75
N ASN A 146 0.02 5.56 -40.67
CA ASN A 146 -0.28 6.64 -39.73
C ASN A 146 -1.75 7.13 -39.62
N THR A 147 -2.39 6.80 -38.49
CA THR A 147 -3.36 7.70 -37.85
C THR A 147 -3.18 7.68 -36.33
N THR A 148 -2.49 8.70 -35.79
CA THR A 148 -2.37 8.98 -34.35
C THR A 148 -2.87 10.38 -34.08
N THR A 149 -4.18 10.52 -33.81
CA THR A 149 -4.73 11.67 -33.07
C THR A 149 -6.20 11.37 -32.73
N ASP A 150 -6.50 10.88 -31.52
CA ASP A 150 -7.74 11.22 -30.78
C ASP A 150 -7.96 10.55 -29.39
N GLN A 151 -6.93 9.99 -28.73
CA GLN A 151 -7.12 9.34 -27.40
C GLN A 151 -6.85 10.23 -26.16
N ALA A 152 -7.08 11.54 -26.22
CA ALA A 152 -6.75 12.44 -25.10
C ALA A 152 -7.94 12.98 -24.28
N LYS A 153 -9.17 12.47 -24.44
CA LYS A 153 -10.36 13.03 -23.75
C LYS A 153 -11.33 12.04 -23.08
N ARG A 154 -10.94 10.78 -22.85
CA ARG A 154 -11.73 9.84 -22.03
C ARG A 154 -11.12 9.69 -20.64
N SER A 155 -11.36 10.66 -19.78
CA SER A 155 -11.05 10.54 -18.36
C SER A 155 -12.17 11.16 -17.55
N THR A 156 -13.06 10.35 -16.97
CA THR A 156 -13.49 10.38 -15.54
C THR A 156 -14.84 9.69 -15.25
N GLU A 157 -15.62 9.26 -16.24
CA GLU A 157 -16.77 8.39 -15.98
C GLU A 157 -16.37 6.93 -16.21
N LEU A 158 -16.26 6.17 -15.12
CA LEU A 158 -16.18 4.71 -15.17
C LEU A 158 -17.44 4.21 -15.88
N ASP A 159 -17.27 3.29 -16.82
CA ASP A 159 -18.39 2.67 -17.52
C ASP A 159 -19.39 2.10 -16.49
N PRO A 160 -20.69 2.46 -16.52
CA PRO A 160 -21.67 2.03 -15.51
C PRO A 160 -21.74 0.51 -15.32
N ASP A 161 -21.36 -0.27 -16.33
CA ASP A 161 -21.27 -1.73 -16.23
C ASP A 161 -20.07 -2.18 -15.39
N LEU A 162 -18.98 -1.42 -15.36
CA LEU A 162 -17.82 -1.67 -14.50
C LEU A 162 -18.17 -1.41 -13.02
N GLU A 163 -18.95 -0.37 -12.72
CA GLU A 163 -19.46 -0.12 -11.36
C GLU A 163 -20.31 -1.30 -10.86
N ARG A 164 -21.20 -1.83 -11.72
CA ARG A 164 -22.00 -3.04 -11.38
C ARG A 164 -21.11 -4.26 -11.13
N LEU A 165 -20.07 -4.45 -11.93
CA LEU A 165 -19.09 -5.52 -11.74
C LEU A 165 -18.31 -5.37 -10.42
N MET A 166 -17.91 -4.16 -10.05
CA MET A 166 -17.23 -3.89 -8.77
C MET A 166 -18.12 -4.11 -7.55
N MET A 167 -19.44 -4.08 -7.69
CA MET A 167 -20.36 -4.47 -6.61
C MET A 167 -20.38 -5.99 -6.36
N HIS A 168 -19.91 -6.81 -7.30
CA HIS A 168 -19.93 -8.26 -7.14
C HIS A 168 -18.83 -8.72 -6.18
N PRO A 169 -19.15 -9.45 -5.09
CA PRO A 169 -18.18 -9.83 -4.07
C PRO A 169 -17.04 -10.69 -4.60
N GLN A 170 -17.31 -11.54 -5.61
CA GLN A 170 -16.27 -12.37 -6.23
C GLN A 170 -15.26 -11.54 -7.02
N VAL A 171 -15.70 -10.46 -7.68
CA VAL A 171 -14.80 -9.57 -8.43
C VAL A 171 -13.90 -8.81 -7.47
N ARG A 172 -14.45 -8.37 -6.33
CA ARG A 172 -13.66 -7.74 -5.26
C ARG A 172 -12.60 -8.68 -4.69
N LEU A 173 -12.99 -9.93 -4.36
CA LEU A 173 -12.05 -10.93 -3.84
C LEU A 173 -10.95 -11.25 -4.87
N ALA A 174 -11.30 -11.41 -6.15
CA ALA A 174 -10.32 -11.65 -7.21
C ALA A 174 -9.38 -10.45 -7.39
N LEU A 175 -9.89 -9.22 -7.27
CA LEU A 175 -9.09 -8.00 -7.33
C LEU A 175 -8.15 -7.89 -6.12
N GLU A 176 -8.65 -8.17 -4.91
CA GLU A 176 -7.85 -8.19 -3.68
C GLU A 176 -6.74 -9.25 -3.74
N GLU A 177 -7.04 -10.44 -4.27
CA GLU A 177 -6.06 -11.51 -4.48
C GLU A 177 -4.98 -11.06 -5.48
N LYS A 178 -5.38 -10.48 -6.62
CA LYS A 178 -4.44 -9.98 -7.64
C LYS A 178 -3.59 -8.82 -7.13
N ILE A 179 -4.17 -7.89 -6.39
CA ILE A 179 -3.42 -6.80 -5.72
C ILE A 179 -2.42 -7.41 -4.74
N GLY A 180 -2.85 -8.41 -3.95
CA GLY A 180 -1.97 -9.12 -3.02
C GLY A 180 -0.82 -9.86 -3.72
N GLU A 181 -1.06 -10.49 -4.87
CA GLU A 181 -0.01 -11.11 -5.69
C GLU A 181 1.00 -10.07 -6.21
N VAL A 182 0.52 -8.94 -6.75
CA VAL A 182 1.37 -7.85 -7.23
C VAL A 182 2.20 -7.25 -6.09
N GLU A 183 1.61 -7.04 -4.92
CA GLU A 183 2.34 -6.56 -3.74
C GLU A 183 3.41 -7.55 -3.27
N ARG A 184 3.08 -8.86 -3.24
CA ARG A 184 4.07 -9.90 -2.91
C ARG A 184 5.21 -9.93 -3.91
N ALA A 185 4.90 -9.86 -5.20
CA ALA A 185 5.90 -9.80 -6.27
C ALA A 185 6.82 -8.58 -6.11
N ARG A 186 6.23 -7.41 -5.83
CA ARG A 186 6.97 -6.17 -5.58
C ARG A 186 7.88 -6.26 -4.35
N ARG A 187 7.38 -6.82 -3.24
CA ARG A 187 8.18 -7.05 -2.02
C ARG A 187 9.32 -8.02 -2.30
N SER A 188 9.04 -9.15 -2.96
CA SER A 188 10.09 -10.10 -3.32
C SER A 188 11.14 -9.51 -4.26
N TYR A 189 10.76 -8.58 -5.15
CA TYR A 189 11.70 -7.87 -5.99
C TYR A 189 12.61 -6.94 -5.18
N ALA A 190 12.04 -6.17 -4.25
CA ALA A 190 12.81 -5.31 -3.35
C ALA A 190 13.77 -6.13 -2.47
N ASP A 191 13.28 -7.21 -1.86
CA ASP A 191 14.09 -8.13 -1.07
C ASP A 191 15.20 -8.77 -1.92
N GLY A 192 14.89 -9.10 -3.19
CA GLY A 192 15.84 -9.62 -4.16
C GLY A 192 16.94 -8.61 -4.53
N LEU A 193 16.61 -7.32 -4.65
CA LEU A 193 17.60 -6.26 -4.86
C LEU A 193 18.52 -6.10 -3.66
N ASP A 194 17.97 -6.14 -2.44
CA ASP A 194 18.77 -6.07 -1.22
C ASP A 194 19.69 -7.28 -1.07
N ALA A 195 19.19 -8.48 -1.32
CA ALA A 195 19.99 -9.71 -1.32
C ALA A 195 21.09 -9.66 -2.40
N ALA A 196 20.78 -9.19 -3.61
CA ALA A 196 21.77 -9.02 -4.67
C ALA A 196 22.87 -8.02 -4.27
N MET A 197 22.50 -6.92 -3.60
CA MET A 197 23.47 -5.94 -3.10
C MET A 197 24.37 -6.52 -2.00
N GLN A 198 23.82 -7.32 -1.08
CA GLN A 198 24.61 -8.02 -0.06
C GLN A 198 25.58 -9.03 -0.71
N ILE A 199 25.11 -9.81 -1.68
CA ILE A 199 25.96 -10.75 -2.44
C ILE A 199 27.08 -10.00 -3.17
N ALA A 200 26.77 -8.86 -3.80
CA ALA A 200 27.77 -8.03 -4.48
C ALA A 200 28.84 -7.53 -3.50
N GLN A 201 28.45 -7.10 -2.29
CA GLN A 201 29.38 -6.66 -1.25
C GLN A 201 30.28 -7.80 -0.74
N VAL A 202 29.71 -8.97 -0.45
CA VAL A 202 30.48 -10.15 -0.01
C VAL A 202 31.41 -10.63 -1.12
N SER A 203 30.94 -10.62 -2.38
CA SER A 203 31.75 -10.96 -3.54
C SER A 203 32.92 -9.97 -3.72
N PHE A 204 32.68 -8.67 -3.52
CA PHE A 204 33.72 -7.66 -3.56
C PHE A 204 34.80 -7.90 -2.48
N VAL A 205 34.39 -8.10 -1.22
CA VAL A 205 35.32 -8.35 -0.11
C VAL A 205 36.13 -9.64 -0.31
N SER A 206 35.51 -10.70 -0.81
CA SER A 206 36.19 -11.97 -1.06
C SER A 206 37.17 -11.92 -2.23
N GLN A 207 36.89 -11.13 -3.26
CA GLN A 207 37.79 -10.96 -4.42
C GLN A 207 38.92 -9.95 -4.15
N PHE A 208 38.70 -8.98 -3.26
CA PHE A 208 39.64 -7.88 -2.96
C PHE A 208 39.83 -7.68 -1.45
N PRO A 209 40.37 -8.67 -0.72
CA PRO A 209 40.57 -8.57 0.73
C PRO A 209 41.49 -7.40 1.12
N GLU A 210 42.44 -7.03 0.26
CA GLU A 210 43.31 -5.87 0.48
C GLU A 210 42.58 -4.52 0.51
N LEU A 211 41.37 -4.45 -0.07
CA LEU A 211 40.56 -3.24 -0.07
C LEU A 211 39.58 -3.19 1.11
N ALA A 212 39.21 -4.35 1.67
CA ALA A 212 38.16 -4.45 2.69
C ALA A 212 38.48 -3.74 4.02
N GLY A 213 39.76 -3.54 4.34
CA GLY A 213 40.21 -2.86 5.56
C GLY A 213 40.72 -1.43 5.35
N LEU A 214 40.69 -0.92 4.11
CA LEU A 214 41.22 0.41 3.82
C LEU A 214 40.17 1.49 4.12
N PRO A 215 40.56 2.59 4.80
CA PRO A 215 39.68 3.72 4.96
C PRO A 215 39.39 4.36 3.59
N PRO A 216 38.19 4.91 3.36
CA PRO A 216 37.76 5.40 2.05
C PRO A 216 38.68 6.49 1.47
N GLU A 217 39.40 7.23 2.32
CA GLU A 217 40.38 8.24 1.91
C GLU A 217 41.62 7.64 1.23
N ARG A 218 41.95 6.37 1.50
CA ARG A 218 43.12 5.68 0.94
C ARG A 218 42.79 4.80 -0.27
N LEU A 219 41.52 4.59 -0.58
CA LEU A 219 41.09 3.84 -1.76
C LEU A 219 41.69 4.36 -3.08
N PRO A 220 41.74 5.69 -3.34
CA PRO A 220 42.30 6.19 -4.60
C PRO A 220 43.77 5.83 -4.79
N GLU A 221 44.56 5.89 -3.71
CA GLU A 221 45.99 5.54 -3.73
C GLU A 221 46.21 4.04 -3.94
N ALA A 222 45.43 3.20 -3.23
CA ALA A 222 45.49 1.75 -3.41
C ALA A 222 45.07 1.31 -4.82
N LEU A 223 44.05 1.95 -5.40
CA LEU A 223 43.64 1.69 -6.80
C LEU A 223 44.72 2.12 -7.80
N ALA A 224 45.43 3.22 -7.56
CA ALA A 224 46.56 3.64 -8.38
C ALA A 224 47.72 2.64 -8.32
N GLN A 225 48.00 2.07 -7.14
CA GLN A 225 49.02 1.02 -6.98
C GLN A 225 48.60 -0.28 -7.71
N ILE A 226 47.33 -0.70 -7.58
CA ILE A 226 46.79 -1.86 -8.31
C ILE A 226 46.88 -1.62 -9.82
N ALA A 227 46.58 -0.42 -10.31
CA ALA A 227 46.67 -0.09 -11.73
C ALA A 227 48.08 -0.29 -12.31
N GLN A 228 49.13 0.00 -11.51
CA GLN A 228 50.53 -0.19 -11.92
C GLN A 228 50.97 -1.65 -11.85
N GLN A 229 50.47 -2.41 -10.88
CA GLN A 229 50.88 -3.80 -10.64
C GLN A 229 50.08 -4.82 -11.46
N ASP A 230 48.76 -4.65 -11.55
CA ASP A 230 47.83 -5.55 -12.24
C ASP A 230 46.64 -4.77 -12.85
N PRO A 231 46.77 -4.31 -14.11
CA PRO A 231 45.70 -3.56 -14.78
C PRO A 231 44.43 -4.41 -15.02
N ALA A 232 44.55 -5.73 -15.14
CA ALA A 232 43.39 -6.61 -15.31
C ALA A 232 42.57 -6.73 -14.01
N LYS A 233 43.22 -6.64 -12.85
CA LYS A 233 42.55 -6.55 -11.55
C LYS A 233 41.79 -5.23 -11.40
N LEU A 234 42.38 -4.11 -11.83
CA LEU A 234 41.68 -2.82 -11.85
C LEU A 234 40.40 -2.87 -12.71
N ALA A 235 40.48 -3.43 -13.91
CA ALA A 235 39.32 -3.56 -14.79
C ALA A 235 38.17 -4.37 -14.14
N ARG A 236 38.51 -5.43 -13.39
CA ARG A 236 37.53 -6.22 -12.62
C ARG A 236 36.89 -5.41 -11.48
N ILE A 237 37.70 -4.65 -10.74
CA ILE A 237 37.20 -3.77 -9.67
C ILE A 237 36.23 -2.75 -10.26
N GLN A 238 36.61 -2.08 -11.35
CA GLN A 238 35.77 -1.11 -12.04
C GLN A 238 34.44 -1.72 -12.49
N ALA A 239 34.47 -2.92 -13.09
CA ALA A 239 33.25 -3.63 -13.50
C ALA A 239 32.29 -3.89 -12.31
N ILE A 240 32.81 -4.35 -11.17
CA ILE A 240 31.97 -4.60 -9.99
C ILE A 240 31.43 -3.31 -9.39
N VAL A 241 32.24 -2.24 -9.35
CA VAL A 241 31.79 -0.92 -8.88
C VAL A 241 30.67 -0.40 -9.77
N THR A 242 30.84 -0.41 -11.09
CA THR A 242 29.78 0.04 -12.02
C THR A 242 28.49 -0.79 -11.90
N GLY A 243 28.61 -2.12 -11.72
CA GLY A 243 27.43 -2.97 -11.49
C GLY A 243 26.73 -2.68 -10.16
N SER A 244 27.49 -2.39 -9.10
CA SER A 244 26.96 -2.04 -7.78
C SER A 244 26.27 -0.66 -7.79
N GLU A 245 26.84 0.31 -8.51
CA GLU A 245 26.22 1.63 -8.72
C GLU A 245 24.89 1.50 -9.49
N GLN A 246 24.84 0.65 -10.51
CA GLN A 246 23.61 0.38 -11.25
C GLN A 246 22.52 -0.26 -10.37
N LEU A 247 22.89 -1.23 -9.51
CA LEU A 247 21.96 -1.82 -8.56
C LEU A 247 21.41 -0.78 -7.57
N ARG A 248 22.29 0.07 -7.02
CA ARG A 248 21.88 1.15 -6.10
C ARG A 248 20.98 2.18 -6.80
N ALA A 249 21.27 2.52 -8.06
CA ALA A 249 20.41 3.40 -8.84
C ALA A 249 19.00 2.82 -9.00
N ARG A 250 18.88 1.54 -9.38
CA ARG A 250 17.59 0.85 -9.48
C ARG A 250 16.83 0.81 -8.15
N GLN A 251 17.52 0.56 -7.05
CA GLN A 251 16.91 0.58 -5.72
C GLN A 251 16.35 1.97 -5.37
N ASN A 252 17.11 3.04 -5.66
CA ASN A 252 16.67 4.40 -5.42
C ASN A 252 15.46 4.77 -6.29
N ASP A 253 15.44 4.37 -7.57
CA ASP A 253 14.32 4.59 -8.48
C ASP A 253 13.04 3.91 -7.98
N GLU A 254 13.14 2.67 -7.51
CA GLU A 254 11.99 1.95 -6.93
C GLU A 254 11.52 2.56 -5.61
N ALA A 255 12.44 3.02 -4.76
CA ALA A 255 12.09 3.75 -3.54
C ALA A 255 11.33 5.05 -3.85
N GLN A 256 11.78 5.81 -4.86
CA GLN A 256 11.09 7.01 -5.33
C GLN A 256 9.71 6.70 -5.90
N ARG A 257 9.59 5.70 -6.78
CA ARG A 257 8.30 5.25 -7.32
C ARG A 257 7.31 4.84 -6.24
N THR A 258 7.80 4.15 -5.21
CA THR A 258 6.97 3.72 -4.07
C THR A 258 6.50 4.91 -3.25
N ALA A 259 7.39 5.88 -2.99
CA ALA A 259 7.04 7.10 -2.27
C ALA A 259 6.07 7.99 -3.06
N GLU A 260 6.19 8.06 -4.39
CA GLU A 260 5.25 8.77 -5.24
C GLU A 260 3.88 8.10 -5.28
N ALA A 261 3.85 6.77 -5.42
CA ALA A 261 2.61 6.01 -5.40
C ALA A 261 1.86 6.25 -4.07
N SER A 262 2.53 6.08 -2.93
CA SER A 262 1.89 6.29 -1.62
C SER A 262 1.40 7.72 -1.41
N ARG A 263 2.11 8.73 -1.94
CA ARG A 263 1.66 10.13 -1.94
C ARG A 263 0.39 10.32 -2.78
N ARG A 264 0.32 9.72 -3.97
CA ARG A 264 -0.88 9.78 -4.83
C ARG A 264 -2.06 9.06 -4.19
N ASP A 265 -1.82 7.91 -3.59
CA ASP A 265 -2.83 7.13 -2.88
C ASP A 265 -3.38 7.93 -1.70
N PHE A 266 -2.50 8.52 -0.90
CA PHE A 266 -2.89 9.39 0.21
C PHE A 266 -3.67 10.63 -0.27
N GLN A 267 -3.24 11.30 -1.35
CA GLN A 267 -3.97 12.45 -1.90
C GLN A 267 -5.37 12.06 -2.40
N THR A 268 -5.50 10.88 -3.01
CA THR A 268 -6.78 10.37 -3.50
C THR A 268 -7.70 10.04 -2.33
N TYR A 269 -7.17 9.36 -1.31
CA TYR A 269 -7.85 9.11 -0.05
C TYR A 269 -8.30 10.41 0.61
N ALA A 270 -7.40 11.39 0.74
CA ALA A 270 -7.68 12.68 1.35
C ALA A 270 -8.82 13.42 0.64
N LYS A 271 -8.82 13.45 -0.70
CA LYS A 271 -9.91 14.05 -1.48
C LYS A 271 -11.25 13.34 -1.26
N ALA A 272 -11.25 12.01 -1.20
CA ALA A 272 -12.45 11.23 -0.97
C ALA A 272 -13.02 11.47 0.44
N GLU A 273 -12.16 11.54 1.46
CA GLU A 273 -12.56 11.85 2.82
C GLU A 273 -13.00 13.32 2.99
N ASP A 274 -12.31 14.27 2.36
CA ASP A 274 -12.71 15.68 2.37
C ASP A 274 -14.12 15.84 1.74
N ALA A 275 -14.41 15.12 0.65
CA ALA A 275 -15.75 15.10 0.05
C ALA A 275 -16.81 14.48 0.98
N ARG A 276 -16.46 13.43 1.73
CA ARG A 276 -17.34 12.84 2.76
C ARG A 276 -17.56 13.80 3.93
N LEU A 277 -16.55 14.54 4.37
CA LEU A 277 -16.71 15.55 5.41
C LEU A 277 -17.65 16.66 4.93
N GLU A 278 -17.50 17.12 3.69
CA GLU A 278 -18.36 18.15 3.12
C GLU A 278 -19.85 17.74 3.09
N THR A 279 -20.16 16.47 2.82
CA THR A 279 -21.54 15.97 2.91
C THR A 279 -22.05 15.95 4.36
N LEU A 280 -21.20 15.58 5.33
CA LEU A 280 -21.54 15.61 6.76
C LEU A 280 -21.70 17.04 7.32
N LEU A 281 -21.08 18.04 6.69
CA LEU A 281 -21.15 19.44 7.12
C LEU A 281 -22.15 20.27 6.30
N LYS A 282 -22.93 19.67 5.40
CA LYS A 282 -23.79 20.38 4.43
C LYS A 282 -24.75 21.42 5.05
N GLU A 283 -25.18 21.21 6.28
CA GLU A 283 -26.10 22.10 7.00
C GLU A 283 -25.41 23.31 7.66
N GLU A 284 -24.08 23.27 7.80
CA GLU A 284 -23.30 24.31 8.48
C GLU A 284 -22.89 25.42 7.51
N THR A 285 -23.04 26.68 7.92
CA THR A 285 -22.61 27.83 7.12
C THR A 285 -21.08 27.96 7.11
N ARG A 286 -20.53 28.55 6.04
CA ARG A 286 -19.09 28.73 5.87
C ARG A 286 -18.44 29.51 7.04
N ASP A 287 -19.13 30.51 7.57
CA ASP A 287 -18.65 31.33 8.68
C ASP A 287 -18.52 30.50 9.98
N VAL A 288 -19.51 29.66 10.27
CA VAL A 288 -19.47 28.74 11.42
C VAL A 288 -18.31 27.77 11.26
N ARG A 289 -18.14 27.19 10.05
CA ARG A 289 -17.03 26.26 9.79
C ARG A 289 -15.67 26.90 10.01
N GLN A 290 -15.48 28.13 9.54
CA GLN A 290 -14.22 28.87 9.74
C GLN A 290 -13.96 29.19 11.21
N ALA A 291 -14.99 29.60 11.97
CA ALA A 291 -14.87 29.87 13.39
C ALA A 291 -14.54 28.60 14.19
N VAL A 292 -15.17 27.47 13.86
CA VAL A 292 -14.86 26.16 14.45
C VAL A 292 -13.43 25.72 14.11
N ALA A 293 -12.98 25.89 12.86
CA ALA A 293 -11.62 25.57 12.46
C ALA A 293 -10.57 26.40 13.25
N GLN A 294 -10.81 27.70 13.42
CA GLN A 294 -9.95 28.55 14.26
C GLN A 294 -9.94 28.10 15.73
N GLU A 295 -11.10 27.72 16.26
CA GLU A 295 -11.21 27.20 17.63
C GLU A 295 -10.43 25.89 17.80
N ILE A 296 -10.51 24.97 16.84
CA ILE A 296 -9.74 23.71 16.83
C ILE A 296 -8.24 24.01 16.86
N MET A 297 -7.75 24.92 16.00
CA MET A 297 -6.34 25.31 15.99
C MET A 297 -5.91 25.93 17.33
N SER A 298 -6.75 26.80 17.90
CA SER A 298 -6.48 27.42 19.22
C SER A 298 -6.47 26.39 20.35
N SER A 299 -7.37 25.41 20.28
CA SER A 299 -7.50 24.31 21.22
C SER A 299 -6.28 23.38 21.16
N ALA A 300 -5.84 23.02 19.95
CA ALA A 300 -4.63 22.22 19.75
C ALA A 300 -3.39 22.94 20.31
N LYS A 301 -3.27 24.24 20.05
CA LYS A 301 -2.20 25.08 20.62
C LYS A 301 -2.25 25.11 22.15
N ALA A 302 -3.44 25.25 22.74
CA ALA A 302 -3.60 25.20 24.19
C ALA A 302 -3.23 23.83 24.79
N SER A 303 -3.35 22.76 24.01
CA SER A 303 -2.90 21.41 24.36
C SER A 303 -1.41 21.15 24.08
N GLY A 304 -0.65 22.14 23.62
CA GLY A 304 0.79 22.02 23.33
C GLY A 304 1.13 21.48 21.95
N ILE A 305 0.17 21.36 21.03
CA ILE A 305 0.42 20.98 19.64
C ILE A 305 0.60 22.25 18.81
N GLU A 306 1.77 22.42 18.20
CA GLU A 306 2.04 23.57 17.34
C GLU A 306 1.19 23.54 16.05
N PRO A 307 0.74 24.69 15.52
CA PRO A 307 -0.10 24.74 14.31
C PRO A 307 0.51 24.03 13.10
N ASP A 308 1.82 24.13 12.92
CA ASP A 308 2.52 23.50 11.80
C ASP A 308 2.67 21.99 11.97
N GLU A 309 2.80 21.51 13.22
CA GLU A 309 2.77 20.09 13.52
C GLU A 309 1.38 19.50 13.25
N LEU A 310 0.32 20.20 13.65
CA LEU A 310 -1.05 19.76 13.37
C LEU A 310 -1.30 19.67 11.86
N ARG A 311 -0.82 20.65 11.07
CA ARG A 311 -0.89 20.60 9.60
C ARG A 311 -0.12 19.41 9.03
N ARG A 312 1.12 19.19 9.50
CA ARG A 312 1.91 18.02 9.11
C ARG A 312 1.15 16.72 9.37
N LEU A 313 0.53 16.59 10.55
CA LEU A 313 -0.28 15.41 10.90
C LEU A 313 -1.48 15.24 9.94
N PHE A 314 -2.15 16.33 9.55
CA PHE A 314 -3.21 16.27 8.54
C PHE A 314 -2.74 15.85 7.15
N ASP A 315 -1.45 16.06 6.84
CA ASP A 315 -0.86 15.74 5.54
C ASP A 315 -0.11 14.40 5.52
N SER A 316 0.22 13.84 6.68
CA SER A 316 0.97 12.58 6.78
C SER A 316 0.18 11.42 7.39
N GLU A 317 -0.79 11.69 8.27
CA GLU A 317 -1.52 10.65 8.99
C GLU A 317 -2.91 10.39 8.38
N PRO A 318 -3.16 9.19 7.81
CA PRO A 318 -4.47 8.84 7.26
C PRO A 318 -5.61 8.97 8.27
N LEU A 319 -5.36 8.68 9.56
CA LEU A 319 -6.37 8.77 10.60
C LEU A 319 -6.86 10.21 10.81
N MET A 320 -5.95 11.19 10.75
CA MET A 320 -6.29 12.61 10.89
C MET A 320 -7.11 13.10 9.70
N ARG A 321 -6.96 12.46 8.54
CA ARG A 321 -7.72 12.77 7.32
C ARG A 321 -9.07 12.08 7.23
N ASN A 322 -9.35 11.11 8.09
CA ASN A 322 -10.62 10.41 8.09
C ASN A 322 -11.80 11.35 8.41
N ALA A 323 -12.85 11.33 7.59
CA ALA A 323 -13.99 12.23 7.72
C ALA A 323 -14.72 12.11 9.07
N THR A 324 -14.80 10.90 9.64
CA THR A 324 -15.45 10.70 10.95
C THR A 324 -14.64 11.31 12.09
N PHE A 325 -13.31 11.20 12.01
CA PHE A 325 -12.40 11.80 12.97
C PHE A 325 -12.41 13.33 12.85
N GLN A 326 -12.37 13.85 11.63
CA GLN A 326 -12.50 15.28 11.36
C GLN A 326 -13.84 15.83 11.85
N ARG A 327 -14.94 15.07 11.68
CA ARG A 327 -16.26 15.43 12.21
C ARG A 327 -16.26 15.48 13.74
N MET A 328 -15.66 14.49 14.41
CA MET A 328 -15.51 14.50 15.87
C MET A 328 -14.72 15.73 16.34
N MET A 329 -13.61 16.07 15.67
CA MET A 329 -12.85 17.30 15.96
C MET A 329 -13.69 18.55 15.73
N TYR A 330 -14.48 18.58 14.65
CA TYR A 330 -15.42 19.66 14.35
C TYR A 330 -16.45 19.86 15.46
N ASP A 331 -17.11 18.79 15.89
CA ASP A 331 -18.11 18.83 16.94
C ASP A 331 -17.50 19.27 18.29
N ALA A 332 -16.29 18.81 18.60
CA ALA A 332 -15.55 19.25 19.78
C ALA A 332 -15.20 20.75 19.72
N GLY A 333 -14.76 21.24 18.56
CA GLY A 333 -14.49 22.67 18.33
C GLY A 333 -15.76 23.51 18.45
N LYS A 334 -16.86 23.05 17.85
CA LYS A 334 -18.18 23.70 17.92
C LYS A 334 -18.68 23.78 19.37
N TYR A 335 -18.56 22.68 20.13
CA TYR A 335 -18.94 22.65 21.55
C TYR A 335 -18.13 23.68 22.37
N ARG A 336 -16.81 23.77 22.16
CA ARG A 336 -15.97 24.77 22.84
C ARG A 336 -16.35 26.19 22.47
N LEU A 337 -16.65 26.44 21.20
CA LEU A 337 -17.12 27.75 20.73
C LEU A 337 -18.44 28.14 21.42
N MET A 338 -19.39 27.20 21.53
CA MET A 338 -20.64 27.42 22.26
C MET A 338 -20.42 27.69 23.75
N MET A 339 -19.49 26.97 24.40
CA MET A 339 -19.14 27.20 25.80
C MET A 339 -18.52 28.59 26.00
N LYS A 340 -17.60 29.01 25.14
CA LYS A 340 -17.03 30.37 25.16
C LYS A 340 -18.10 31.44 24.95
N ALA A 341 -19.04 31.22 24.02
CA ALA A 341 -20.14 32.15 23.78
C ALA A 341 -21.09 32.24 25.00
N ARG A 342 -21.36 31.12 25.67
CA ARG A 342 -22.12 31.08 26.92
C ARG A 342 -21.41 31.88 28.02
N ASP A 343 -20.12 31.64 28.21
CA ASP A 343 -19.33 32.34 29.24
C ASP A 343 -19.28 33.85 28.95
N ALA A 344 -19.12 34.24 27.69
CA ALA A 344 -19.18 35.64 27.26
C ALA A 344 -20.57 36.26 27.46
N ALA A 345 -21.65 35.50 27.26
CA ALA A 345 -23.02 35.96 27.48
C ALA A 345 -23.33 36.12 28.98
N VAL A 346 -22.87 35.20 29.83
CA VAL A 346 -23.00 35.30 31.30
C VAL A 346 -22.15 36.45 31.86
N ALA A 347 -20.97 36.70 31.27
CA ALA A 347 -20.10 37.79 31.64
C ALA A 347 -20.65 39.18 31.26
N LYS A 348 -21.66 39.28 30.39
CA LYS A 348 -22.39 40.55 30.20
C LYS A 348 -23.09 40.88 31.52
N SER A 349 -22.45 41.76 32.28
CA SER A 349 -22.91 42.23 33.58
C SER A 349 -24.39 42.59 33.49
N VAL A 350 -25.24 41.82 34.19
CA VAL A 350 -26.64 42.17 34.35
C VAL A 350 -26.68 43.60 34.89
N PRO A 351 -27.35 44.54 34.19
CA PRO A 351 -27.40 45.92 34.66
C PRO A 351 -27.88 45.91 36.12
N PRO A 352 -27.22 46.65 37.01
CA PRO A 352 -27.52 46.58 38.44
C PRO A 352 -29.01 46.82 38.65
N VAL A 353 -29.69 45.89 39.31
CA VAL A 353 -31.13 45.97 39.55
C VAL A 353 -31.39 47.20 40.42
N MET A 354 -31.97 48.24 39.81
CA MET A 354 -32.37 49.43 40.53
C MET A 354 -33.51 49.06 41.48
N ARG A 355 -33.30 49.31 42.78
CA ARG A 355 -34.35 49.08 43.78
C ARG A 355 -35.50 50.07 43.53
N PRO A 356 -36.75 49.61 43.37
CA PRO A 356 -37.90 50.49 43.28
C PRO A 356 -37.92 51.45 44.49
N GLY A 357 -37.95 52.76 44.23
CA GLY A 357 -38.05 53.78 45.27
C GLY A 357 -36.74 54.51 45.65
N MET A 358 -35.58 54.09 45.15
CA MET A 358 -34.36 54.91 45.22
C MET A 358 -34.18 55.67 43.90
N ALA A 359 -34.47 56.97 43.91
CA ALA A 359 -34.19 57.83 42.76
C ALA A 359 -32.67 57.84 42.52
N ALA A 360 -32.22 57.26 41.41
CA ALA A 360 -30.82 57.33 41.03
C ALA A 360 -30.38 58.79 41.00
N THR A 361 -29.31 59.05 41.73
CA THR A 361 -28.67 60.36 41.73
C THR A 361 -28.27 60.70 40.28
N ARG A 362 -28.29 61.98 39.93
CA ARG A 362 -27.95 62.43 38.57
C ARG A 362 -26.56 61.93 38.14
N SER A 363 -25.62 61.90 39.07
CA SER A 363 -24.27 61.37 38.87
C SER A 363 -24.23 59.88 38.52
N GLU A 364 -25.10 59.06 39.09
CA GLU A 364 -25.15 57.62 38.79
C GLU A 364 -25.69 57.36 37.39
N ARG A 365 -26.69 58.14 36.93
CA ARG A 365 -27.22 58.07 35.55
C ARG A 365 -26.17 58.47 34.52
N GLU A 366 -25.44 59.55 34.77
CA GLU A 366 -24.37 60.00 33.87
C GLU A 366 -23.23 58.97 33.81
N GLN A 367 -22.90 58.31 34.92
CA GLN A 367 -21.91 57.22 34.91
C GLN A 367 -22.41 55.96 34.19
N SER A 368 -23.68 55.57 34.33
CA SER A 368 -24.22 54.43 33.58
C SER A 368 -24.23 54.68 32.08
N ASP A 369 -24.57 55.90 31.66
CA ASP A 369 -24.58 56.29 30.25
C ASP A 369 -23.16 56.31 29.67
N MET A 370 -22.17 56.82 30.42
CA MET A 370 -20.78 56.74 29.97
C MET A 370 -20.25 55.31 29.86
N ARG A 371 -20.62 54.41 30.78
CA ARG A 371 -20.23 53.00 30.71
C ARG A 371 -20.87 52.30 29.52
N SER A 372 -22.15 52.57 29.24
CA SER A 372 -22.85 51.96 28.11
C SER A 372 -22.30 52.42 26.76
N LEU A 373 -21.99 53.71 26.61
CA LEU A 373 -21.34 54.26 25.41
C LEU A 373 -19.92 53.72 25.22
N ASN A 374 -19.15 53.58 26.31
CA ASN A 374 -17.82 53.00 26.25
C ASN A 374 -17.86 51.52 25.85
N ALA A 375 -18.82 50.74 26.37
CA ALA A 375 -19.02 49.35 25.97
C ALA A 375 -19.45 49.22 24.51
N ARG A 376 -20.28 50.15 24.00
CA ARG A 376 -20.65 50.22 22.58
C ARG A 376 -19.44 50.46 21.70
N LEU A 377 -18.63 51.47 22.04
CA LEU A 377 -17.42 51.79 21.29
C LEU A 377 -16.43 50.62 21.24
N SER A 378 -16.21 49.94 22.37
CA SER A 378 -15.31 48.76 22.41
C SER A 378 -15.81 47.58 21.56
N ASN A 379 -17.13 47.43 21.41
CA ASN A 379 -17.71 46.35 20.61
C ASN A 379 -17.83 46.70 19.11
N SER A 380 -18.22 47.94 18.78
CA SER A 380 -18.49 48.34 17.40
C SER A 380 -17.26 48.86 16.66
N GLY A 381 -16.35 49.56 17.37
CA GLY A 381 -15.25 50.30 16.77
C GLY A 381 -15.68 51.47 15.87
N ASP A 382 -16.96 51.86 15.86
CA ASP A 382 -17.49 52.87 14.95
C ASP A 382 -17.20 54.31 15.44
N LEU A 383 -16.90 55.21 14.51
CA LEU A 383 -16.55 56.60 14.77
C LEU A 383 -17.72 57.36 15.43
N LYS A 384 -18.96 56.98 15.13
CA LYS A 384 -20.17 57.60 15.70
C LYS A 384 -20.28 57.38 17.20
N ASP A 385 -19.97 56.16 17.66
CA ASP A 385 -19.98 55.82 19.09
C ASP A 385 -18.85 56.55 19.83
N ALA A 386 -17.70 56.76 19.18
CA ALA A 386 -16.61 57.55 19.73
C ALA A 386 -17.00 59.02 19.93
N VAL A 387 -17.71 59.61 18.95
CA VAL A 387 -18.22 61.00 19.05
C VAL A 387 -19.28 61.12 20.13
N ALA A 388 -20.20 60.15 20.24
CA ALA A 388 -21.21 60.14 21.30
C ALA A 388 -20.57 60.06 22.70
N LEU A 389 -19.57 59.20 22.90
CA LEU A 389 -18.81 59.09 24.14
C LEU A 389 -18.09 60.42 24.47
N TYR A 390 -17.48 61.05 23.47
CA TYR A 390 -16.79 62.33 23.64
C TYR A 390 -17.76 63.46 24.05
N GLN A 391 -18.92 63.55 23.41
CA GLN A 391 -19.94 64.54 23.75
C GLN A 391 -20.46 64.33 25.18
N ALA A 392 -20.74 63.08 25.58
CA ALA A 392 -21.18 62.75 26.94
C ALA A 392 -20.12 63.13 28.01
N ARG A 393 -18.83 62.89 27.74
CA ARG A 393 -17.72 63.33 28.61
C ARG A 393 -17.63 64.85 28.72
N LYS A 394 -17.90 65.57 27.64
CA LYS A 394 -17.83 67.04 27.60
C LYS A 394 -18.98 67.66 28.39
N THR A 395 -20.17 67.08 28.32
CA THR A 395 -21.35 67.57 29.07
C THR A 395 -21.24 67.30 30.57
N GLY A 396 -20.65 66.18 30.99
CA GLY A 396 -20.48 65.85 32.42
C GLY A 396 -19.34 66.61 33.15
N ARG A 397 -18.55 67.42 32.43
CA ARG A 397 -17.51 68.29 33.02
C ARG A 397 -18.00 69.70 33.37
N ARG A 398 -19.20 70.07 32.94
CA ARG A 398 -19.85 71.35 33.26
C ARG A 398 -20.84 71.14 34.38
#